data_AF-A0AA96VGS8-F1
#
_entry.id   AF-A0AA96VGS8-F1
#
_cell.length_a   1.000
_cell.length_b   1.000
_cell.length_c   1.000
_cell.angle_alpha   90.00
_cell.angle_beta   90.00
_cell.angle_gamma   90.00
#
_symmetry.space_group_name_H-M   'P 1'
#
loop_
_entity.id
_entity.type
_entity.pdbx_description
1 polymer ?
#
loop_
_entity_poly.entity_id
_entity_poly.type
_entity_poly.pdbx_seq_one_letter_code
_entity_poly.pdbx_strand_id
1 'polypeptide(L)'
;MTAHEPNIIIQIITAITPIAGPFLTTVGGIVIAKIGSNAKNELTTINARLTTLQKTADDNQTDLKDVKNEMDSLKSSSRSSRRYTLYKDLYTAIERGWTTLEERREIAKLFECYKILGGNGEIEAMYGIYCELPLEKE
;
A
#
# COMPACT_ATOMS: atom_id res chain seq x y z
N MET A 1 27.35 -41.20 12.86
CA MET A 1 27.34 -39.75 12.53
C MET A 1 27.51 -39.61 11.03
N THR A 2 26.40 -39.57 10.29
CA THR A 2 26.41 -39.29 8.85
C THR A 2 26.35 -37.78 8.68
N ALA A 3 27.42 -37.18 8.16
CA ALA A 3 27.41 -35.79 7.74
C ALA A 3 26.36 -35.64 6.64
N HIS A 4 25.26 -34.95 6.96
CA HIS A 4 24.22 -34.63 6.01
C HIS A 4 24.82 -33.63 5.03
N GLU A 5 25.10 -34.04 3.79
CA GLU A 5 25.48 -33.08 2.75
C GLU A 5 24.39 -32.01 2.66
N PRO A 6 24.74 -30.72 2.71
CA PRO A 6 23.76 -29.66 2.63
C PRO A 6 23.12 -29.72 1.25
N ASN A 7 21.82 -30.03 1.22
CA ASN A 7 21.03 -30.11 -0.01
C ASN A 7 21.02 -28.72 -0.66
N ILE A 8 21.74 -28.59 -1.78
CA ILE A 8 21.97 -27.32 -2.49
C ILE A 8 20.64 -26.60 -2.81
N ILE A 9 19.57 -27.37 -3.02
CA ILE A 9 18.22 -26.86 -3.29
C ILE A 9 17.65 -26.11 -2.06
N ILE A 10 17.90 -26.60 -0.84
CA ILE A 10 17.46 -25.94 0.40
C ILE A 10 18.17 -24.60 0.58
N GLN A 11 19.46 -24.49 0.25
CA GLN A 11 20.18 -23.21 0.36
C GLN A 11 19.69 -22.16 -0.63
N ILE A 12 19.31 -22.58 -1.85
CA ILE A 12 18.69 -21.71 -2.86
C ILE A 12 17.32 -21.22 -2.39
N ILE A 13 16.53 -22.09 -1.76
CA ILE A 13 15.18 -21.76 -1.27
C ILE A 13 15.22 -20.93 0.04
N THR A 14 16.19 -21.15 0.91
CA THR A 14 16.27 -20.38 2.17
C THR A 14 16.73 -18.94 1.93
N ALA A 15 17.41 -18.67 0.80
CA ALA A 15 17.87 -17.33 0.43
C ALA A 15 16.80 -16.42 -0.24
N ILE A 16 15.67 -16.97 -0.71
CA ILE A 16 14.55 -16.22 -1.34
C ILE A 16 13.52 -15.66 -0.33
N THR A 17 13.79 -15.79 0.97
CA THR A 17 12.86 -15.43 2.04
C THR A 17 13.58 -14.47 3.00
N PRO A 18 13.44 -13.12 3.01
CA PRO A 18 12.71 -12.16 2.17
C PRO A 18 13.62 -11.01 1.62
N ILE A 19 13.01 -9.99 0.96
CA ILE A 19 13.51 -8.62 0.66
C ILE A 19 13.87 -8.33 -0.83
N ALA A 20 12.95 -7.60 -1.46
CA ALA A 20 12.89 -7.18 -2.85
C ALA A 20 13.85 -6.02 -3.26
N GLY A 21 15.13 -6.05 -2.88
CA GLY A 21 16.05 -4.93 -3.17
C GLY A 21 17.40 -5.32 -3.78
N PRO A 22 18.22 -6.14 -3.10
CA PRO A 22 19.57 -6.47 -3.56
C PRO A 22 19.73 -7.92 -4.08
N PHE A 23 18.69 -8.49 -4.69
CA PHE A 23 18.64 -9.94 -4.97
C PHE A 23 19.54 -10.42 -6.11
N LEU A 24 19.89 -9.55 -7.07
CA LEU A 24 20.44 -10.00 -8.35
C LEU A 24 21.96 -10.04 -8.44
N THR A 25 22.67 -9.32 -7.57
CA THR A 25 24.13 -9.21 -7.68
C THR A 25 24.87 -10.36 -7.01
N THR A 26 24.28 -11.06 -6.04
CA THR A 26 25.00 -12.08 -5.24
C THR A 26 24.76 -13.52 -5.73
N VAL A 27 23.55 -13.84 -6.23
CA VAL A 27 23.20 -15.23 -6.58
C VAL A 27 23.74 -15.65 -7.96
N GLY A 28 23.80 -14.73 -8.92
CA GLY A 28 24.27 -15.03 -10.28
C GLY A 28 25.74 -15.48 -10.35
N GLY A 29 26.62 -14.88 -9.53
CA GLY A 29 28.06 -15.18 -9.56
C GLY A 29 28.43 -16.54 -8.96
N ILE A 30 27.69 -17.03 -7.96
CA ILE A 30 28.06 -18.24 -7.21
C ILE A 30 27.64 -19.53 -7.94
N VAL A 31 26.53 -19.49 -8.69
CA VAL A 31 26.04 -20.67 -9.44
C VAL A 31 26.92 -20.96 -10.67
N ILE A 32 27.49 -19.92 -11.29
CA ILE A 32 28.37 -20.05 -12.47
C ILE A 32 29.72 -20.73 -12.10
N ALA A 33 30.22 -20.53 -10.89
CA ALA A 33 31.56 -21.00 -10.51
C ALA A 33 31.63 -22.49 -10.11
N LYS A 34 30.51 -23.15 -9.77
CA LYS A 34 30.51 -24.52 -9.20
C LYS A 34 30.02 -25.63 -10.13
N ILE A 35 29.51 -25.33 -11.32
CA ILE A 35 28.97 -26.34 -12.24
C ILE A 35 29.96 -26.51 -13.41
N GLY A 36 30.74 -27.58 -13.37
CA GLY A 36 31.73 -27.92 -14.39
C GLY A 36 31.16 -28.07 -15.81
N SER A 37 32.02 -27.92 -16.82
CA SER A 37 31.72 -27.71 -18.25
C SER A 37 30.82 -28.74 -18.96
N ASN A 38 30.42 -29.82 -18.31
CA ASN A 38 29.61 -30.90 -18.91
C ASN A 38 28.08 -30.69 -18.75
N ALA A 39 27.64 -29.67 -18.02
CA ALA A 39 26.22 -29.34 -17.80
C ALA A 39 25.77 -28.05 -18.54
N LYS A 40 26.39 -27.74 -19.69
CA LYS A 40 26.19 -26.48 -20.44
C LYS A 40 24.71 -26.20 -20.79
N ASN A 41 23.94 -27.24 -21.12
CA ASN A 41 22.51 -27.10 -21.42
C ASN A 41 21.68 -26.77 -20.16
N GLU A 42 22.03 -27.36 -19.01
CA GLU A 42 21.37 -27.09 -17.73
C GLU A 42 21.72 -25.68 -17.23
N LEU A 43 22.98 -25.26 -17.37
CA LEU A 43 23.42 -23.90 -17.09
C LEU A 43 22.72 -22.85 -17.95
N THR A 44 22.57 -23.13 -19.25
CA THR A 44 21.84 -22.24 -20.17
C THR A 44 20.37 -22.12 -19.77
N THR A 45 19.75 -23.24 -19.38
CA THR A 45 18.36 -23.26 -18.90
C THR A 45 18.18 -22.51 -17.58
N ILE A 46 19.13 -22.67 -16.65
CA ILE A 46 19.13 -21.95 -15.37
C ILE A 46 19.29 -20.46 -15.58
N ASN A 47 20.22 -20.03 -16.45
CA ASN A 47 20.40 -18.62 -16.79
C ASN A 47 19.15 -18.02 -17.42
N ALA A 48 18.52 -18.72 -18.37
CA ALA A 48 17.27 -18.26 -18.98
C ALA A 48 16.17 -18.07 -17.93
N ARG A 49 16.00 -19.02 -17.01
CA ARG A 49 15.03 -18.91 -15.90
C ARG A 49 15.37 -17.77 -14.95
N LEU A 50 16.65 -17.55 -14.64
CA LEU A 50 17.09 -16.44 -13.79
C LEU A 50 16.80 -15.09 -14.46
N THR A 51 17.07 -14.95 -15.76
CA THR A 51 16.70 -13.75 -16.53
C THR A 51 15.19 -13.52 -16.57
N THR A 52 14.39 -14.59 -16.71
CA THR A 52 12.92 -14.47 -16.61
C THR A 52 12.50 -14.01 -15.22
N LEU A 53 13.07 -14.58 -14.15
CA LEU A 53 12.76 -14.18 -12.78
C LEU A 53 13.18 -12.72 -12.49
N GLN A 54 14.34 -12.29 -13.00
CA GLN A 54 14.80 -10.90 -12.95
C GLN A 54 13.77 -9.97 -13.57
N LYS A 55 13.38 -10.27 -14.81
CA LYS A 55 12.38 -9.49 -15.53
C LYS A 55 11.05 -9.45 -14.78
N THR A 56 10.55 -10.59 -14.30
CA THR A 56 9.30 -10.63 -13.52
C THR A 56 9.40 -9.82 -12.23
N ALA A 57 10.56 -9.82 -11.56
CA ALA A 57 10.78 -9.01 -10.36
C ALA A 57 10.79 -7.50 -10.69
N ASP A 58 11.43 -7.10 -11.78
CA ASP A 58 11.47 -5.70 -12.24
C ASP A 58 10.08 -5.22 -12.69
N ASP A 59 9.36 -6.06 -13.42
CA ASP A 59 7.97 -5.82 -13.84
C ASP A 59 7.07 -5.65 -12.61
N ASN A 60 7.12 -6.59 -11.65
CA ASN A 60 6.37 -6.49 -10.39
C ASN A 60 6.72 -5.24 -9.57
N GLN A 61 8.00 -4.84 -9.53
CA GLN A 61 8.41 -3.63 -8.84
C GLN A 61 7.82 -2.37 -9.49
N THR A 62 7.72 -2.38 -10.82
CA THR A 62 7.08 -1.29 -11.59
C THR A 62 5.58 -1.25 -11.31
N ASP A 63 4.90 -2.39 -11.41
CA ASP A 63 3.46 -2.50 -11.11
C ASP A 63 3.14 -2.05 -9.67
N LEU A 64 3.97 -2.41 -8.69
CA LEU A 64 3.78 -1.97 -7.29
C LEU A 64 3.94 -0.46 -7.10
N LYS A 65 4.85 0.18 -7.86
CA LYS A 65 4.98 1.64 -7.84
C LYS A 65 3.75 2.30 -8.44
N ASP A 66 3.24 1.77 -9.55
CA ASP A 66 2.08 2.31 -10.23
C ASP A 66 0.82 2.15 -9.36
N VAL A 67 0.59 0.98 -8.78
CA VAL A 67 -0.49 0.74 -7.81
C VAL A 67 -0.40 1.67 -6.60
N LYS A 68 0.82 1.93 -6.09
CA LYS A 68 1.01 2.90 -4.99
C LYS A 68 0.60 4.31 -5.42
N ASN A 69 1.01 4.75 -6.60
CA ASN A 69 0.67 6.07 -7.13
C ASN A 69 -0.85 6.23 -7.33
N GLU A 70 -1.51 5.21 -7.89
CA GLU A 70 -2.97 5.18 -8.04
C GLU A 70 -3.69 5.22 -6.69
N MET A 71 -3.20 4.45 -5.72
CA MET A 71 -3.74 4.43 -4.35
C MET A 71 -3.62 5.80 -3.67
N ASP A 72 -2.49 6.48 -3.82
CA ASP A 72 -2.28 7.82 -3.27
C ASP A 72 -3.19 8.86 -3.95
N SER A 73 -3.37 8.76 -5.27
CA SER A 73 -4.34 9.56 -6.04
C SER A 73 -5.78 9.33 -5.58
N LEU A 74 -6.18 8.06 -5.37
CA LEU A 74 -7.51 7.69 -4.88
C LEU A 74 -7.78 8.22 -3.48
N LYS A 75 -6.80 8.11 -2.56
CA LYS A 75 -6.88 8.69 -1.22
C LYS A 75 -7.08 10.20 -1.27
N SER A 76 -6.31 10.90 -2.12
CA SER A 76 -6.44 12.35 -2.31
C SER A 76 -7.82 12.73 -2.84
N SER A 77 -8.31 12.02 -3.85
CA SER A 77 -9.62 12.23 -4.45
C SER A 77 -10.75 11.97 -3.46
N SER A 78 -10.69 10.86 -2.72
CA SER A 78 -11.67 10.53 -1.67
C SER A 78 -11.69 11.60 -0.57
N ARG A 79 -10.52 12.08 -0.14
CA ARG A 79 -10.41 13.16 0.85
C ARG A 79 -11.06 14.43 0.34
N SER A 80 -10.77 14.83 -0.90
CA SER A 80 -11.32 16.05 -1.50
C SER A 80 -12.85 15.99 -1.60
N SER A 81 -13.41 14.86 -2.04
CA SER A 81 -14.85 14.64 -2.11
C SER A 81 -15.52 14.74 -0.74
N ARG A 82 -14.96 14.07 0.29
CA ARG A 82 -15.49 14.14 1.66
C ARG A 82 -15.39 15.54 2.25
N ARG A 83 -14.29 16.26 1.99
CA ARG A 83 -14.13 17.67 2.39
C ARG A 83 -15.25 18.53 1.83
N TYR A 84 -15.58 18.37 0.55
CA TYR A 84 -16.63 19.13 -0.11
C TYR A 84 -18.01 18.84 0.51
N THR A 85 -18.35 17.57 0.74
CA THR A 85 -19.60 17.18 1.39
C THR A 85 -19.67 17.74 2.82
N LEU A 86 -18.62 17.53 3.63
CA LEU A 86 -18.55 18.05 4.99
C LEU A 86 -18.67 19.58 5.02
N TYR A 87 -17.96 20.29 4.15
CA TYR A 87 -18.07 21.76 4.08
C TYR A 87 -19.52 22.19 3.90
N LYS A 88 -20.21 21.60 2.91
CA LYS A 88 -21.59 21.95 2.58
C LYS A 88 -22.53 21.64 3.76
N ASP A 89 -22.47 20.43 4.30
CA ASP A 89 -23.40 19.99 5.34
C ASP A 89 -23.16 20.74 6.67
N LEU A 90 -21.88 20.94 7.05
CA LEU A 90 -21.50 21.73 8.22
C LEU A 90 -21.91 23.19 8.05
N TYR A 91 -21.64 23.79 6.88
CA TYR A 91 -22.03 25.17 6.59
C TYR A 91 -23.55 25.35 6.73
N THR A 92 -24.34 24.48 6.10
CA THR A 92 -25.81 24.53 6.19
C THR A 92 -26.31 24.39 7.62
N ALA A 93 -25.75 23.47 8.40
CA ALA A 93 -26.14 23.29 9.80
C ALA A 93 -25.75 24.49 10.68
N ILE A 94 -24.56 25.04 10.49
CA ILE A 94 -24.10 26.22 11.22
C ILE A 94 -24.94 27.45 10.86
N GLU A 95 -25.27 27.62 9.58
CA GLU A 95 -26.09 28.75 9.10
C GLU A 95 -27.52 28.69 9.67
N ARG A 96 -28.14 27.50 9.72
CA ARG A 96 -29.48 27.36 10.33
C ARG A 96 -29.44 27.38 11.87
N GLY A 97 -28.28 27.17 12.48
CA GLY A 97 -28.07 27.30 13.93
C GLY A 97 -28.52 26.11 14.79
N TRP A 98 -28.82 24.95 14.19
CA TRP A 98 -29.22 23.73 14.90
C TRP A 98 -28.88 22.46 14.10
N THR A 99 -29.01 21.29 14.71
CA THR A 99 -28.92 20.00 14.00
C THR A 99 -29.80 18.93 14.64
N THR A 100 -30.06 17.83 13.92
CA THR A 100 -30.73 16.66 14.46
C THR A 100 -29.73 15.63 14.99
N LEU A 101 -30.23 14.64 15.75
CA LEU A 101 -29.41 13.53 16.21
C LEU A 101 -28.92 12.65 15.05
N GLU A 102 -29.74 12.46 14.02
CA GLU A 102 -29.38 11.65 12.84
C GLU A 102 -28.27 12.33 12.04
N GLU A 103 -28.44 13.60 11.70
CA GLU A 103 -27.42 14.37 10.97
C GLU A 103 -26.08 14.37 11.70
N ARG A 104 -26.10 14.57 13.02
CA ARG A 104 -24.88 14.55 13.83
C ARG A 104 -24.16 13.22 13.76
N ARG A 105 -24.90 12.13 13.77
CA ARG A 105 -24.35 10.77 13.67
C ARG A 105 -23.72 10.54 12.31
N GLU A 106 -24.39 10.92 11.23
CA GLU A 106 -23.89 10.70 9.87
C GLU A 106 -22.69 11.62 9.55
N ILE A 107 -22.75 12.89 9.95
CA ILE A 107 -21.63 13.82 9.80
C ILE A 107 -20.42 13.36 10.63
N ALA A 108 -20.62 12.85 11.85
CA ALA A 108 -19.52 12.30 12.66
C ALA A 108 -18.82 11.12 11.97
N LYS A 109 -19.56 10.16 11.42
CA LYS A 109 -18.98 9.03 10.66
C LYS A 109 -18.18 9.52 9.45
N LEU A 110 -18.75 10.48 8.71
CA LEU A 110 -18.09 11.05 7.53
C LEU A 110 -16.81 11.80 7.92
N PHE A 111 -16.85 12.55 9.03
CA PHE A 111 -15.71 13.29 9.58
C PHE A 111 -14.58 12.35 10.03
N GLU A 112 -14.88 11.25 10.71
CA GLU A 112 -13.88 10.26 11.10
C GLU A 112 -13.13 9.68 9.88
N CYS A 113 -13.87 9.29 8.84
CA CYS A 113 -13.25 8.83 7.60
C CYS A 113 -12.42 9.92 6.92
N TYR A 114 -12.83 11.19 7.01
CA TYR A 114 -12.07 12.31 6.47
C TYR A 114 -10.75 12.54 7.24
N LYS A 115 -10.77 12.42 8.57
CA LYS A 115 -9.57 12.51 9.42
C LYS A 115 -8.56 11.40 9.13
N ILE A 116 -9.02 10.17 8.89
CA ILE A 116 -8.15 9.05 8.49
C ILE A 116 -7.37 9.36 7.20
N LEU A 117 -7.95 10.13 6.29
CA LEU A 117 -7.29 10.54 5.03
C LEU A 117 -6.34 11.75 5.20
N GLY A 118 -6.17 12.25 6.42
CA GLY A 118 -5.25 13.34 6.77
C GLY A 118 -5.93 14.66 7.10
N GLY A 119 -7.24 14.81 6.88
CA GLY A 119 -8.02 15.99 7.27
C GLY A 119 -7.50 17.34 6.73
N ASN A 120 -8.11 18.42 7.19
CA ASN A 120 -7.55 19.78 7.15
C ASN A 120 -8.10 20.58 8.34
N GLY A 121 -7.39 21.64 8.74
CA GLY A 121 -7.79 22.43 9.91
C GLY A 121 -9.12 23.19 9.77
N GLU A 122 -9.52 23.51 8.54
CA GLU A 122 -10.76 24.24 8.25
C GLU A 122 -12.00 23.41 8.60
N ILE A 123 -12.12 22.19 8.07
CA ILE A 123 -13.24 21.30 8.34
C ILE A 123 -13.24 20.86 9.81
N GLU A 124 -12.07 20.71 10.43
CA GLU A 124 -11.95 20.42 11.86
C GLU A 124 -12.53 21.55 12.72
N ALA A 125 -12.22 22.80 12.38
CA ALA A 125 -12.79 23.95 13.06
C ALA A 125 -14.31 24.04 12.87
N MET A 126 -14.79 23.86 11.62
CA MET A 126 -16.23 23.83 11.33
C MET A 126 -16.96 22.71 12.08
N TYR A 127 -16.37 21.51 12.14
CA TYR A 127 -16.94 20.38 12.87
C TYR A 127 -17.02 20.67 14.38
N GLY A 128 -16.01 21.35 14.95
CA GLY A 128 -16.06 21.82 16.33
C GLY A 128 -17.24 22.76 16.59
N ILE A 129 -17.43 23.79 15.75
CA ILE A 129 -18.58 24.71 15.86
C ILE A 129 -19.90 23.94 15.72
N TYR A 130 -19.98 23.04 14.73
CA TYR A 130 -21.14 22.20 14.51
C TYR A 130 -21.51 21.33 15.73
N CYS A 131 -20.51 20.84 16.47
CA CYS A 131 -20.75 20.03 17.66
C CYS A 131 -21.42 20.82 18.79
N GLU A 132 -21.27 22.14 18.82
CA GLU A 132 -21.90 23.01 19.83
C GLU A 132 -23.34 23.41 19.46
N LEU A 133 -23.82 23.06 18.26
CA LEU A 133 -25.17 23.41 17.84
C LEU A 133 -26.23 22.69 18.70
N PRO A 134 -27.36 23.35 19.03
CA PRO A 134 -28.46 22.73 19.73
C PRO A 134 -29.06 21.57 18.91
N LEU A 135 -29.57 20.58 19.64
CA LEU A 135 -30.33 19.48 19.06
C LEU A 135 -31.81 19.85 18.97
N GLU A 136 -32.35 19.84 17.76
CA GLU A 136 -33.80 19.92 17.53
C GLU A 136 -34.37 18.56 17.12
N LYS A 137 -35.65 18.34 17.42
CA LYS A 137 -36.37 17.14 16.97
C LYS A 137 -36.69 17.29 15.48
N GLU A 138 -36.61 16.17 14.77
CA GLU A 138 -37.10 16.03 13.39
C GLU A 138 -38.62 16.23 13.28
#